data_AF-A0A6G3Z751-F1
#
_entry.id   AF-A0A6G3Z751-F1
#
_cell.length_a   1.000
_cell.length_b   1.000
_cell.length_c   1.000
_cell.angle_alpha   90.00
_cell.angle_beta   90.00
_cell.angle_gamma   90.00
#
_symmetry.space_group_name_H-M   'P 1'
#
loop_
_entity.id
_entity.type
_entity.pdbx_description
1 polymer ?
#
loop_
_entity_poly.entity_id
_entity_poly.type
_entity_poly.pdbx_seq_one_letter_code
_entity_poly.pdbx_strand_id
1 'polypeptide(L)'
;MALLESAIGGIAITVLETAFKAGKLADKQIKGAYSETQAAQKAIAAAQNYVQRYEQRHCQVKVMPGLMKEPLPLEDIYTAVRLLDDQSIRYFLGLDDLEESYRARGQRNFGFSEAERQDGMRVANEQQYLMVLGGPGIGKSTFLRKIGLEALKKNGQIQRDCIPVLIELKEFRDKTVDLRQKIAAEFETCGFLEAAAFTETSLEQGKLLVLLDGLDEVPTHNLNRVIEHIEDFVDTYYKNTFVASCRIAAYRSSLKPADF
;
A
#
# COMPACT_ATOMS: atom_id res chain seq x y z
N MET A 1 -18.80 22.89 -0.62
CA MET A 1 -17.79 22.07 -1.31
C MET A 1 -16.39 22.61 -1.09
N ALA A 2 -16.09 23.88 -1.41
CA ALA A 2 -14.75 24.48 -1.20
C ALA A 2 -14.19 24.42 0.25
N LEU A 3 -15.06 24.49 1.28
CA LEU A 3 -14.65 24.38 2.70
C LEU A 3 -14.38 22.93 3.17
N LEU A 4 -14.89 21.91 2.48
CA LEU A 4 -14.48 20.53 2.70
C LEU A 4 -13.11 20.27 2.04
N GLU A 5 -12.88 20.85 0.87
CA GLU A 5 -11.71 20.58 0.04
C GLU A 5 -10.37 21.10 0.59
N SER A 6 -10.36 21.94 1.63
CA SER A 6 -9.12 22.50 2.19
C SER A 6 -8.64 21.79 3.47
N ALA A 7 -9.45 20.92 4.08
CA ALA A 7 -9.20 20.42 5.44
C ALA A 7 -9.05 18.90 5.56
N ILE A 8 -9.22 18.12 4.48
CA ILE A 8 -9.44 16.66 4.56
C ILE A 8 -8.38 15.86 3.78
N GLY A 9 -7.38 16.53 3.19
CA GLY A 9 -6.44 15.87 2.27
C GLY A 9 -7.10 15.49 0.94
N GLY A 10 -6.37 14.79 0.07
CA GLY A 10 -6.83 14.42 -1.28
C GLY A 10 -7.95 13.37 -1.31
N ILE A 11 -8.15 12.61 -0.22
CA ILE A 11 -9.02 11.42 -0.20
C ILE A 11 -10.44 11.66 0.31
N ALA A 12 -10.76 12.89 0.68
CA ALA A 12 -12.02 13.26 1.34
C ALA A 12 -13.27 12.87 0.55
N ILE A 13 -13.24 13.18 -0.74
CA ILE A 13 -14.33 12.93 -1.68
C ILE A 13 -14.48 11.43 -1.86
N THR A 14 -13.38 10.71 -2.05
CA THR A 14 -13.32 9.26 -2.15
C THR A 14 -13.97 8.58 -0.94
N VAL A 15 -13.62 9.03 0.27
CA VAL A 15 -14.18 8.49 1.52
C VAL A 15 -15.68 8.76 1.60
N LEU A 16 -16.13 9.97 1.28
CA LEU A 16 -17.55 10.33 1.33
C LEU A 16 -18.38 9.53 0.31
N GLU A 17 -17.93 9.43 -0.93
CA GLU A 17 -18.60 8.65 -1.99
C GLU A 17 -18.70 7.17 -1.60
N THR A 18 -17.60 6.62 -1.09
CA THR A 18 -17.54 5.22 -0.66
C THR A 18 -18.44 4.98 0.55
N ALA A 19 -18.40 5.84 1.56
CA ALA A 19 -19.22 5.71 2.77
C ALA A 19 -20.72 5.81 2.44
N PHE A 20 -21.11 6.71 1.53
CA PHE A 20 -22.50 6.82 1.09
C PHE A 20 -22.99 5.56 0.36
N LYS A 21 -22.14 4.96 -0.48
CA LYS A 21 -22.47 3.72 -1.18
C LYS A 21 -22.48 2.51 -0.25
N ALA A 22 -21.54 2.43 0.70
CA ALA A 22 -21.53 1.41 1.74
C ALA A 22 -22.79 1.49 2.60
N GLY A 23 -23.21 2.69 3.01
CA GLY A 23 -24.46 2.93 3.73
C GLY A 23 -25.68 2.45 2.96
N LYS A 24 -25.78 2.71 1.65
CA LYS A 24 -26.88 2.18 0.82
C LYS A 24 -26.92 0.65 0.72
N LEU A 25 -25.76 -0.01 0.78
CA LEU A 25 -25.66 -1.47 0.80
C LEU A 25 -26.08 -2.03 2.18
N ALA A 26 -25.67 -1.37 3.26
CA ALA A 26 -26.02 -1.73 4.64
C ALA A 26 -27.51 -1.48 4.97
N ASP A 27 -28.08 -0.36 4.51
CA ASP A 27 -29.47 0.04 4.78
C ASP A 27 -30.49 -0.84 4.00
N LYS A 28 -30.04 -1.54 2.95
CA LYS A 28 -30.81 -2.65 2.34
C LYS A 28 -30.92 -3.89 3.23
N GLN A 29 -30.07 -4.02 4.26
CA GLN A 29 -30.06 -5.14 5.20
C GLN A 29 -30.64 -4.79 6.58
N ILE A 30 -30.64 -3.52 7.02
CA ILE A 30 -31.24 -3.10 8.30
C ILE A 30 -31.79 -1.67 8.17
N LYS A 31 -33.11 -1.47 8.36
CA LYS A 31 -33.75 -0.14 8.39
C LYS A 31 -33.19 0.68 9.57
N GLY A 32 -32.41 1.73 9.30
CA GLY A 32 -31.81 2.54 10.37
C GLY A 32 -31.57 4.00 10.01
N ALA A 33 -32.35 4.90 10.60
CA ALA A 33 -32.31 6.35 10.43
C ALA A 33 -30.97 7.00 10.83
N TYR A 34 -30.19 7.43 9.85
CA TYR A 34 -29.16 8.47 10.02
C TYR A 34 -29.45 9.62 9.05
N SER A 35 -29.40 10.87 9.53
CA SER A 35 -29.48 12.01 8.63
C SER A 35 -28.20 12.10 7.80
N GLU A 36 -28.35 12.27 6.48
CA GLU A 36 -27.23 12.31 5.51
C GLU A 36 -26.13 13.30 5.95
N THR A 37 -26.51 14.40 6.59
CA THR A 37 -25.60 15.45 7.08
C THR A 37 -24.70 14.97 8.23
N GLN A 38 -25.21 14.18 9.17
CA GLN A 38 -24.42 13.66 10.30
C GLN A 38 -23.47 12.55 9.85
N ALA A 39 -23.91 11.69 8.93
CA ALA A 39 -23.09 10.64 8.34
C ALA A 39 -21.90 11.24 7.57
N ALA A 40 -22.17 12.26 6.75
CA ALA A 40 -21.12 12.99 6.03
C ALA A 40 -20.09 13.61 6.99
N GLN A 41 -20.54 14.25 8.08
CA GLN A 41 -19.64 14.86 9.04
C GLN A 41 -18.74 13.83 9.76
N LYS A 42 -19.28 12.66 10.10
CA LYS A 42 -18.48 11.56 10.68
C LYS A 42 -17.47 10.99 9.68
N ALA A 43 -17.86 10.80 8.42
CA ALA A 43 -16.96 10.32 7.38
C ALA A 43 -15.79 11.29 7.14
N ILE A 44 -16.07 12.60 7.14
CA ILE A 44 -15.04 13.65 7.06
C ILE A 44 -14.08 13.56 8.24
N ALA A 45 -14.60 13.48 9.47
CA ALA A 45 -13.77 13.38 10.67
C ALA A 45 -12.90 12.11 10.66
N ALA A 46 -13.46 10.98 10.20
CA ALA A 46 -12.72 9.72 10.06
C ALA A 46 -11.61 9.83 9.01
N ALA A 47 -11.87 10.47 7.87
CA ALA A 47 -10.85 10.73 6.85
C ALA A 47 -9.71 11.64 7.38
N GLN A 48 -10.04 12.70 8.10
CA GLN A 48 -9.04 13.58 8.73
C GLN A 48 -8.18 12.83 9.74
N ASN A 49 -8.81 12.02 10.59
CA ASN A 49 -8.11 11.17 11.56
C ASN A 49 -7.21 10.14 10.85
N TYR A 50 -7.67 9.56 9.74
CA TYR A 50 -6.89 8.63 8.94
C TYR A 50 -5.60 9.27 8.42
N VAL A 51 -5.70 10.45 7.79
CA VAL A 51 -4.54 11.19 7.26
C VAL A 51 -3.54 11.47 8.39
N GLN A 52 -4.02 12.04 9.50
CA GLN A 52 -3.18 12.37 10.65
C GLN A 52 -2.49 11.13 11.23
N ARG A 53 -3.22 10.02 11.35
CA ARG A 53 -2.71 8.77 11.92
C ARG A 53 -1.69 8.11 11.00
N TYR A 54 -1.91 8.15 9.68
CA TYR A 54 -0.97 7.65 8.69
C TYR A 54 0.37 8.41 8.79
N GLU A 55 0.32 9.75 8.85
CA GLU A 55 1.51 10.58 9.03
C GLU A 55 2.26 10.27 10.33
N GLN A 56 1.54 10.16 11.45
CA GLN A 56 2.14 9.88 12.76
C GLN A 56 2.79 8.49 12.84
N ARG A 57 2.14 7.47 12.28
CA ARG A 57 2.62 6.08 12.36
C ARG A 57 3.73 5.78 11.37
N HIS A 58 3.60 6.31 10.15
CA HIS A 58 4.41 5.85 9.02
C HIS A 58 5.40 6.89 8.52
N CYS A 59 5.17 8.17 8.80
CA CYS A 59 5.98 9.28 8.27
C CYS A 59 6.85 9.94 9.34
N GLN A 60 7.05 9.30 10.49
CA GLN A 60 7.97 9.74 11.54
C GLN A 60 9.21 8.86 11.55
N VAL A 61 10.37 9.41 11.20
CA VAL A 61 11.62 8.65 11.05
C VAL A 61 12.59 9.01 12.17
N LYS A 62 13.07 7.97 12.87
CA LYS A 62 14.14 8.08 13.86
C LYS A 62 15.45 7.63 13.22
N VAL A 63 16.29 8.59 12.83
CA VAL A 63 17.56 8.31 12.13
C VAL A 63 18.60 7.69 13.08
N MET A 64 18.59 8.07 14.36
CA MET A 64 19.47 7.50 15.39
C MET A 64 18.73 7.35 16.74
N PRO A 65 18.19 6.16 17.04
CA PRO A 65 17.55 5.90 18.32
C PRO A 65 18.54 6.12 19.49
N GLY A 66 18.26 7.09 20.36
CA GLY A 66 19.09 7.40 21.54
C GLY A 66 19.94 8.68 21.47
N LEU A 67 20.19 9.22 20.27
CA LEU A 67 20.92 10.48 20.06
C LEU A 67 20.01 11.65 19.66
N MET A 68 18.87 11.36 19.03
CA MET A 68 17.88 12.37 18.66
C MET A 68 16.72 12.34 19.65
N LYS A 69 16.33 13.52 20.16
CA LYS A 69 15.18 13.65 21.08
C LYS A 69 13.84 13.46 20.35
N GLU A 70 13.73 13.91 19.12
CA GLU A 70 12.47 13.93 18.37
C GLU A 70 12.64 13.27 16.99
N PRO A 71 11.63 12.50 16.53
CA PRO A 71 11.60 11.96 15.17
C PRO A 71 11.49 13.09 14.14
N LEU A 72 12.07 12.88 12.95
CA LEU A 72 11.96 13.81 11.82
C LEU A 72 10.81 13.40 10.90
N PRO A 73 10.04 14.36 10.36
CA PRO A 73 9.09 14.09 9.29
C PRO A 73 9.77 13.45 8.07
N LEU A 74 9.12 12.46 7.48
CA LEU A 74 9.61 11.76 6.29
C LEU A 74 9.90 12.73 5.13
N GLU A 75 9.08 13.78 4.99
CA GLU A 75 9.23 14.77 3.92
C GLU A 75 10.55 15.53 3.95
N ASP A 76 11.09 15.76 5.15
CA ASP A 76 12.30 16.55 5.35
C ASP A 76 13.57 15.77 4.98
N ILE A 77 13.46 14.45 4.90
CA ILE A 77 14.61 13.55 4.72
C ILE A 77 14.49 12.65 3.49
N TYR A 78 13.31 12.60 2.86
CA TYR A 78 13.08 11.73 1.71
C TYR A 78 13.88 12.21 0.50
N THR A 79 14.59 11.28 -0.13
CA THR A 79 15.28 11.50 -1.40
C THR A 79 14.61 10.70 -2.50
N ALA A 80 14.55 11.28 -3.70
CA ALA A 80 13.87 10.67 -4.84
C ALA A 80 14.50 9.31 -5.19
N VAL A 81 13.67 8.27 -5.21
CA VAL A 81 14.06 6.93 -5.63
C VAL A 81 13.96 6.82 -7.14
N ARG A 82 14.96 6.21 -7.76
CA ARG A 82 14.92 5.84 -9.18
C ARG A 82 14.77 4.33 -9.33
N LEU A 83 13.84 3.91 -10.19
CA LEU A 83 13.59 2.51 -10.51
C LEU A 83 14.32 2.13 -11.80
N LEU A 84 14.63 0.84 -11.92
CA LEU A 84 15.25 0.26 -13.10
C LEU A 84 14.16 -0.21 -14.07
N ASP A 85 14.41 -0.01 -15.36
CA ASP A 85 13.48 -0.08 -16.50
C ASP A 85 12.62 -1.37 -16.67
N ASP A 86 11.56 -1.21 -17.49
CA ASP A 86 10.31 -1.93 -17.81
C ASP A 86 10.28 -3.47 -17.76
N GLN A 87 11.41 -4.17 -17.86
CA GLN A 87 11.41 -5.64 -17.70
C GLN A 87 11.48 -6.10 -16.24
N SER A 88 11.83 -5.18 -15.34
CA SER A 88 11.90 -5.42 -13.88
C SER A 88 10.56 -5.13 -13.19
N ILE A 89 9.63 -4.52 -13.93
CA ILE A 89 8.29 -4.09 -13.50
C ILE A 89 7.30 -5.04 -14.19
N ARG A 90 7.30 -6.31 -13.78
CA ARG A 90 6.31 -7.29 -14.27
C ARG A 90 5.46 -7.80 -13.11
N TYR A 91 4.19 -7.96 -13.48
CA TYR A 91 2.99 -8.25 -12.70
C TYR A 91 3.15 -9.41 -11.72
N PHE A 92 2.21 -9.53 -10.78
CA PHE A 92 1.96 -10.70 -9.93
C PHE A 92 1.73 -12.03 -10.71
N LEU A 93 2.03 -12.09 -12.01
CA LEU A 93 1.82 -13.24 -12.88
C LEU A 93 3.16 -13.88 -13.25
N GLY A 94 3.31 -15.15 -12.86
CA GLY A 94 4.35 -16.06 -13.32
C GLY A 94 5.72 -15.82 -12.69
N LEU A 95 5.91 -16.33 -11.47
CA LEU A 95 7.20 -16.35 -10.77
C LEU A 95 8.36 -16.93 -11.62
N ASP A 96 8.05 -17.83 -12.54
CA ASP A 96 9.02 -18.53 -13.41
C ASP A 96 9.61 -17.63 -14.53
N ASP A 97 8.80 -16.79 -15.18
CA ASP A 97 9.24 -15.91 -16.27
C ASP A 97 10.19 -14.80 -15.77
N LEU A 98 9.99 -14.35 -14.53
CA LEU A 98 10.85 -13.34 -13.92
C LEU A 98 12.22 -13.91 -13.55
N GLU A 99 12.28 -15.18 -13.13
CA GLU A 99 13.55 -15.88 -12.88
C GLU A 99 14.36 -16.03 -14.17
N GLU A 100 13.74 -16.38 -15.30
CA GLU A 100 14.42 -16.57 -16.57
C GLU A 100 15.04 -15.26 -17.08
N SER A 101 14.29 -14.15 -17.03
CA SER A 101 14.80 -12.81 -17.39
C SER A 101 15.95 -12.34 -16.49
N TYR A 102 15.95 -12.75 -15.22
CA TYR A 102 16.98 -12.38 -14.24
C TYR A 102 18.22 -13.28 -14.31
N ARG A 103 18.04 -14.59 -14.54
CA ARG A 103 19.12 -15.55 -14.83
C ARG A 103 19.86 -15.15 -16.11
N ALA A 104 19.14 -14.71 -17.14
CA ALA A 104 19.72 -14.20 -18.39
C ALA A 104 20.61 -12.96 -18.19
N ARG A 105 20.39 -12.16 -17.14
CA ARG A 105 21.12 -10.91 -16.88
C ARG A 105 22.35 -11.04 -15.96
N GLY A 106 22.62 -12.24 -15.43
CA GLY A 106 23.91 -12.58 -14.83
C GLY A 106 24.23 -11.98 -13.45
N GLN A 107 24.47 -12.85 -12.47
CA GLN A 107 25.15 -12.51 -11.22
C GLN A 107 26.61 -12.15 -11.48
N ARG A 108 26.92 -10.85 -11.60
CA ARG A 108 28.16 -10.24 -11.05
C ARG A 108 28.34 -8.76 -11.34
N ASN A 109 27.54 -8.17 -12.22
CA ASN A 109 27.51 -6.73 -12.41
C ASN A 109 26.06 -6.25 -12.51
N PHE A 110 25.46 -5.88 -11.37
CA PHE A 110 24.56 -4.72 -11.38
C PHE A 110 25.41 -3.44 -11.50
N GLY A 111 26.42 -3.48 -12.37
CA GLY A 111 27.06 -2.30 -12.87
C GLY A 111 26.01 -1.65 -13.73
N PHE A 112 25.55 -0.48 -13.29
CA PHE A 112 25.23 0.66 -14.15
C PHE A 112 24.97 0.26 -15.61
N SER A 113 23.89 -0.47 -15.90
CA SER A 113 23.41 -0.50 -17.27
C SER A 113 22.92 0.91 -17.55
N GLU A 114 23.24 1.47 -18.72
CA GLU A 114 22.60 2.65 -19.32
C GLU A 114 21.08 2.49 -19.53
N ALA A 115 20.43 1.55 -18.84
CA ALA A 115 18.98 1.49 -18.73
C ALA A 115 18.50 2.80 -18.09
N GLU A 116 17.57 3.46 -18.77
CA GLU A 116 17.07 4.76 -18.39
C GLU A 116 16.40 4.63 -17.00
N ARG A 117 17.01 5.27 -16.00
CA ARG A 117 16.50 5.24 -14.63
C ARG A 117 15.22 6.06 -14.57
N GLN A 118 14.10 5.41 -14.35
CA GLN A 118 12.80 6.08 -14.27
C GLN A 118 12.57 6.67 -12.87
N ASP A 119 11.87 7.80 -12.79
CA ASP A 119 11.42 8.37 -11.52
C ASP A 119 10.44 7.41 -10.82
N GLY A 120 10.75 7.02 -9.58
CA GLY A 120 9.95 6.04 -8.87
C GLY A 120 8.53 6.51 -8.54
N MET A 121 8.31 7.81 -8.28
CA MET A 121 6.96 8.34 -8.06
C MET A 121 6.15 8.34 -9.34
N ARG A 122 6.77 8.68 -10.46
CA ARG A 122 6.11 8.57 -11.77
C ARG A 122 5.63 7.14 -12.03
N VAL A 123 6.52 6.16 -11.88
CA VAL A 123 6.18 4.74 -12.06
C VAL A 123 5.07 4.29 -11.10
N ALA A 124 5.18 4.63 -9.81
CA ALA A 124 4.16 4.30 -8.83
C ALA A 124 2.80 4.94 -9.13
N ASN A 125 2.79 6.11 -9.76
CA ASN A 125 1.56 6.77 -10.19
C ASN A 125 0.96 6.16 -11.46
N GLU A 126 1.77 5.59 -12.36
CA GLU A 126 1.35 5.01 -13.64
C GLU A 126 0.93 3.53 -13.52
N GLN A 127 1.60 2.75 -12.66
CA GLN A 127 1.39 1.30 -12.57
C GLN A 127 0.29 0.92 -11.58
N GLN A 128 -0.61 0.02 -11.98
CA GLN A 128 -1.63 -0.55 -11.10
C GLN A 128 -1.04 -1.61 -10.15
N TYR A 129 -0.04 -2.36 -10.61
CA TYR A 129 0.67 -3.37 -9.83
C TYR A 129 2.17 -3.09 -9.91
N LEU A 130 2.82 -2.94 -8.75
CA LEU A 130 4.24 -2.62 -8.68
C LEU A 130 4.94 -3.45 -7.61
N MET A 131 5.98 -4.19 -7.99
CA MET A 131 6.89 -4.84 -7.06
C MET A 131 8.18 -4.03 -6.94
N VAL A 132 8.48 -3.56 -5.73
CA VAL A 132 9.69 -2.78 -5.41
C VAL A 132 10.76 -3.72 -4.86
N LEU A 133 11.77 -4.01 -5.68
CA LEU A 133 12.88 -4.88 -5.32
C LEU A 133 14.14 -4.09 -4.99
N GLY A 134 14.90 -4.57 -4.00
CA GLY A 134 16.18 -3.94 -3.64
C GLY A 134 16.88 -4.59 -2.45
N GLY A 135 18.15 -4.26 -2.25
CA GLY A 135 18.93 -4.73 -1.09
C GLY A 135 18.39 -4.25 0.26
N PRO A 136 18.95 -4.75 1.38
CA PRO A 136 18.65 -4.19 2.70
C PRO A 136 19.11 -2.72 2.80
N GLY A 137 18.36 -1.88 3.51
CA GLY A 137 18.75 -0.49 3.78
C GLY A 137 18.61 0.50 2.63
N ILE A 138 18.18 0.08 1.44
CA ILE A 138 17.97 0.98 0.26
C ILE A 138 16.74 1.89 0.38
N GLY A 139 15.90 1.71 1.40
CA GLY A 139 14.75 2.58 1.66
C GLY A 139 13.44 2.15 0.98
N LYS A 140 13.23 0.86 0.69
CA LYS A 140 11.97 0.34 0.12
C LYS A 140 10.75 0.68 0.98
N SER A 141 10.81 0.40 2.28
CA SER A 141 9.75 0.76 3.23
C SER A 141 9.48 2.27 3.24
N THR A 142 10.55 3.07 3.22
CA THR A 142 10.49 4.54 3.14
C THR A 142 9.79 5.00 1.85
N PHE A 143 10.07 4.34 0.73
CA PHE A 143 9.44 4.61 -0.55
C PHE A 143 7.95 4.29 -0.55
N LEU A 144 7.53 3.12 -0.05
CA LEU A 144 6.11 2.78 0.11
C LEU A 144 5.37 3.78 1.02
N ARG A 145 5.98 4.14 2.15
CA ARG A 145 5.43 5.15 3.08
C ARG A 145 5.22 6.49 2.37
N LYS A 146 6.21 6.91 1.56
CA LYS A 146 6.14 8.13 0.75
C LYS A 146 5.06 8.07 -0.33
N ILE A 147 4.90 6.93 -1.02
CA ILE A 147 3.79 6.72 -1.97
C ILE A 147 2.45 7.00 -1.28
N GLY A 148 2.19 6.38 -0.13
CA GLY A 148 0.93 6.60 0.57
C GLY A 148 0.77 8.03 1.08
N LEU A 149 1.84 8.66 1.58
CA LEU A 149 1.79 10.06 1.99
C LEU A 149 1.43 10.99 0.82
N GLU A 150 2.02 10.77 -0.35
CA GLU A 150 1.72 11.54 -1.56
C GLU A 150 0.30 11.28 -2.07
N ALA A 151 -0.24 10.06 -1.91
CA ALA A 151 -1.64 9.77 -2.25
C ALA A 151 -2.65 10.45 -1.32
N LEU A 152 -2.27 10.75 -0.06
CA LEU A 152 -3.13 11.48 0.88
C LEU A 152 -3.14 12.99 0.63
N LYS A 153 -2.18 13.54 -0.12
CA LYS A 153 -2.08 14.98 -0.38
C LYS A 153 -2.98 15.40 -1.53
N LYS A 154 -3.63 16.56 -1.36
CA LYS A 154 -4.45 17.18 -2.42
C LYS A 154 -3.68 17.43 -3.72
N ASN A 155 -2.43 17.87 -3.60
CA ASN A 155 -1.54 18.15 -4.72
C ASN A 155 -0.30 17.25 -4.66
N GLY A 156 -0.48 16.00 -4.22
CA GLY A 156 0.62 15.03 -4.15
C GLY A 156 1.05 14.50 -5.50
N GLN A 157 2.19 13.80 -5.52
CA GLN A 157 2.73 13.18 -6.74
C GLN A 157 1.91 11.95 -7.19
N ILE A 158 1.18 11.32 -6.28
CA ILE A 158 0.26 10.21 -6.60
C ILE A 158 -1.13 10.80 -6.82
N GLN A 159 -1.53 10.93 -8.08
CA GLN A 159 -2.78 11.55 -8.51
C GLN A 159 -3.86 10.50 -8.78
N ARG A 160 -4.02 9.58 -7.83
CA ARG A 160 -5.03 8.52 -7.89
C ARG A 160 -6.11 8.82 -6.85
N ASP A 161 -7.37 8.64 -7.26
CA ASP A 161 -8.52 8.78 -6.37
C ASP A 161 -8.68 7.50 -5.52
N CYS A 162 -7.74 7.31 -4.59
CA CYS A 162 -7.63 6.10 -3.78
C CYS A 162 -7.13 6.38 -2.37
N ILE A 163 -7.48 5.51 -1.42
CA ILE A 163 -7.05 5.57 -0.03
C ILE A 163 -5.88 4.61 0.17
N PRO A 164 -4.69 5.09 0.57
CA PRO A 164 -3.53 4.23 0.79
C PRO A 164 -3.65 3.47 2.11
N VAL A 165 -3.39 2.17 2.08
CA VAL A 165 -3.36 1.31 3.26
C VAL A 165 -2.02 0.58 3.30
N LEU A 166 -1.20 0.85 4.31
CA LEU A 166 0.10 0.22 4.50
C LEU A 166 -0.01 -0.99 5.43
N ILE A 167 0.41 -2.15 4.94
CA ILE A 167 0.41 -3.42 5.67
C ILE A 167 1.85 -3.93 5.72
N GLU A 168 2.40 -4.02 6.93
CA GLU A 168 3.72 -4.60 7.15
C GLU A 168 3.58 -6.14 7.21
N LEU A 169 4.08 -6.84 6.19
CA LEU A 169 3.87 -8.29 6.03
C LEU A 169 4.54 -9.12 7.13
N LYS A 170 5.54 -8.56 7.82
CA LYS A 170 6.16 -9.16 9.02
C LYS A 170 5.17 -9.44 10.15
N GLU A 171 3.96 -8.86 10.13
CA GLU A 171 2.90 -9.14 11.11
C GLU A 171 2.27 -10.53 10.91
N PHE A 172 2.41 -11.13 9.73
CA PHE A 172 1.83 -12.43 9.38
C PHE A 172 2.74 -13.62 9.73
N ARG A 173 3.54 -13.52 10.80
CA ARG A 173 4.47 -14.58 11.20
C ARG A 173 3.77 -15.90 11.53
N ASP A 174 2.74 -15.84 12.39
CA ASP A 174 2.10 -17.04 12.97
C ASP A 174 0.57 -17.02 12.86
N LYS A 175 0.00 -16.06 12.12
CA LYS A 175 -1.45 -15.83 12.01
C LYS A 175 -1.95 -16.13 10.60
N THR A 176 -3.21 -16.52 10.50
CA THR A 176 -3.93 -16.53 9.22
C THR A 176 -3.85 -15.17 8.56
N VAL A 177 -3.45 -15.15 7.29
CA VAL A 177 -3.43 -13.92 6.48
C VAL A 177 -4.86 -13.57 6.12
N ASP A 178 -5.36 -12.49 6.71
CA ASP A 178 -6.62 -11.88 6.30
C ASP A 178 -6.38 -10.38 6.05
N LEU A 179 -5.99 -10.07 4.81
CA LEU A 179 -5.74 -8.70 4.37
C LEU A 179 -6.99 -7.84 4.50
N ARG A 180 -8.17 -8.40 4.23
CA ARG A 180 -9.45 -7.69 4.32
C ARG A 180 -9.73 -7.26 5.76
N GLN A 181 -9.59 -8.19 6.70
CA GLN A 181 -9.76 -7.90 8.13
C GLN A 181 -8.73 -6.86 8.60
N LYS A 182 -7.48 -6.95 8.14
CA LYS A 182 -6.44 -5.98 8.47
C LYS A 182 -6.74 -4.58 7.97
N ILE A 183 -7.21 -4.45 6.74
CA ILE A 183 -7.64 -3.17 6.17
C ILE A 183 -8.84 -2.62 6.97
N ALA A 184 -9.83 -3.46 7.26
CA ALA A 184 -11.00 -3.05 8.03
C ALA A 184 -10.65 -2.55 9.43
N ALA A 185 -9.71 -3.23 10.12
CA ALA A 185 -9.22 -2.80 11.43
C ALA A 185 -8.53 -1.44 11.37
N GLU A 186 -7.83 -1.10 10.28
CA GLU A 186 -7.19 0.21 10.12
C GLU A 186 -8.24 1.32 9.98
N PHE A 187 -9.29 1.11 9.19
CA PHE A 187 -10.40 2.06 9.09
C PHE A 187 -11.21 2.17 10.38
N GLU A 188 -11.48 1.05 11.05
CA GLU A 188 -12.18 1.04 12.35
C GLU A 188 -11.42 1.87 13.39
N THR A 189 -10.09 1.69 13.47
CA THR A 189 -9.24 2.46 14.38
C THR A 189 -9.31 3.96 14.10
N CYS A 190 -9.60 4.37 12.86
CA CYS A 190 -9.73 5.77 12.48
C CYS A 190 -11.17 6.32 12.65
N GLY A 191 -12.13 5.48 13.07
CA GLY A 191 -13.51 5.89 13.34
C GLY A 191 -14.43 5.84 12.12
N PHE A 192 -14.07 5.09 11.08
CA PHE A 192 -14.97 4.85 9.94
C PHE A 192 -16.19 4.04 10.41
N LEU A 193 -17.37 4.51 10.04
CA LEU A 193 -18.62 3.79 10.29
C LEU A 193 -18.65 2.52 9.44
N GLU A 194 -19.11 1.42 10.05
CA GLU A 194 -19.23 0.12 9.38
C GLU A 194 -17.96 -0.25 8.60
N ALA A 195 -16.80 -0.14 9.26
CA ALA A 195 -15.49 -0.26 8.64
C ALA A 195 -15.32 -1.50 7.76
N ALA A 196 -15.94 -2.64 8.12
CA ALA A 196 -15.96 -3.84 7.29
C ALA A 196 -16.71 -3.64 5.96
N ALA A 197 -17.92 -3.07 6.00
CA ALA A 197 -18.70 -2.77 4.79
C ALA A 197 -18.04 -1.67 3.94
N PHE A 198 -17.46 -0.65 4.60
CA PHE A 198 -16.65 0.36 3.93
C PHE A 198 -15.44 -0.25 3.22
N THR A 199 -14.74 -1.18 3.87
CA THR A 199 -13.58 -1.89 3.30
C THR A 199 -13.97 -2.66 2.07
N GLU A 200 -15.00 -3.50 2.17
CA GLU A 200 -15.49 -4.30 1.04
C GLU A 200 -15.90 -3.39 -0.13
N THR A 201 -16.69 -2.36 0.16
CA THR A 201 -17.14 -1.38 -0.83
C THR A 201 -15.98 -0.64 -1.49
N SER A 202 -14.92 -0.31 -0.74
CA SER A 202 -13.72 0.33 -1.28
C SER A 202 -12.95 -0.60 -2.21
N LEU A 203 -12.77 -1.84 -1.78
CA LEU A 203 -12.08 -2.88 -2.54
C LEU A 203 -12.81 -3.19 -3.86
N GLU A 204 -14.13 -3.41 -3.82
CA GLU A 204 -14.93 -3.69 -5.02
C GLU A 204 -14.91 -2.54 -6.05
N GLN A 205 -14.72 -1.31 -5.58
CA GLN A 205 -14.68 -0.10 -6.40
C GLN A 205 -13.29 0.27 -6.90
N GLY A 206 -12.23 -0.41 -6.46
CA GLY A 206 -10.87 -0.04 -6.82
C GLY A 206 -10.37 1.23 -6.14
N LYS A 207 -10.94 1.58 -4.98
CA LYS A 207 -10.63 2.84 -4.27
C LYS A 207 -9.48 2.70 -3.27
N LEU A 208 -8.78 1.57 -3.23
CA LEU A 208 -7.63 1.38 -2.35
C LEU A 208 -6.30 1.37 -3.11
N LEU A 209 -5.29 1.92 -2.46
CA LEU A 209 -3.87 1.74 -2.77
C LEU A 209 -3.26 0.87 -1.67
N VAL A 210 -3.16 -0.43 -1.92
CA VAL A 210 -2.68 -1.40 -0.94
C VAL A 210 -1.16 -1.50 -1.03
N LEU A 211 -0.48 -1.08 0.03
CA LEU A 211 0.97 -1.06 0.13
C LEU A 211 1.41 -2.23 1.03
N LEU A 212 2.07 -3.23 0.46
CA LEU A 212 2.50 -4.45 1.15
C LEU A 212 4.01 -4.41 1.38
N ASP A 213 4.43 -4.10 2.61
CA ASP A 213 5.86 -3.89 2.90
C ASP A 213 6.52 -5.11 3.54
N GLY A 214 7.69 -5.49 3.02
CA GLY A 214 8.58 -6.46 3.67
C GLY A 214 8.16 -7.92 3.47
N LEU A 215 7.85 -8.33 2.24
CA LEU A 215 7.57 -9.74 1.92
C LEU A 215 8.74 -10.65 2.34
N ASP A 216 9.97 -10.14 2.27
CA ASP A 216 11.19 -10.85 2.70
C ASP A 216 11.29 -11.08 4.22
N GLU A 217 10.47 -10.41 5.02
CA GLU A 217 10.44 -10.54 6.47
C GLU A 217 9.44 -11.60 6.96
N VAL A 218 8.70 -12.21 6.03
CA VAL A 218 7.81 -13.34 6.31
C VAL A 218 8.65 -14.61 6.50
N PRO A 219 8.44 -15.40 7.57
CA PRO A 219 9.13 -16.66 7.77
C PRO A 219 8.96 -17.62 6.58
N THR A 220 10.03 -18.30 6.17
CA THR A 220 10.03 -19.18 4.99
C THR A 220 8.94 -20.25 5.02
N HIS A 221 8.61 -20.80 6.20
CA HIS A 221 7.58 -21.82 6.35
C HIS A 221 6.15 -21.30 6.09
N ASN A 222 5.93 -19.98 6.16
CA ASN A 222 4.63 -19.35 5.89
C ASN A 222 4.63 -18.57 4.57
N LEU A 223 5.80 -18.36 3.94
CA LEU A 223 5.97 -17.48 2.80
C LEU A 223 5.07 -17.82 1.61
N ASN A 224 5.03 -19.08 1.18
CA ASN A 224 4.20 -19.51 0.04
C ASN A 224 2.72 -19.25 0.31
N ARG A 225 2.25 -19.60 1.51
CA ARG A 225 0.89 -19.32 1.94
C ARG A 225 0.58 -17.82 1.91
N VAL A 226 1.48 -16.98 2.42
CA VAL A 226 1.29 -15.53 2.37
C VAL A 226 1.21 -15.03 0.93
N ILE A 227 2.06 -15.54 0.03
CA ILE A 227 2.06 -15.19 -1.39
C ILE A 227 0.73 -15.59 -2.04
N GLU A 228 0.30 -16.84 -1.88
CA GLU A 228 -0.98 -17.34 -2.42
C GLU A 228 -2.16 -16.49 -1.94
N HIS A 229 -2.23 -16.17 -0.65
CA HIS A 229 -3.28 -15.31 -0.11
C HIS A 229 -3.23 -13.87 -0.66
N ILE A 230 -2.04 -13.34 -0.96
CA ILE A 230 -1.89 -12.02 -1.59
C ILE A 230 -2.35 -12.10 -3.05
N GLU A 231 -1.96 -13.14 -3.79
CA GLU A 231 -2.36 -13.35 -5.18
C GLU A 231 -3.88 -13.49 -5.30
N ASP A 232 -4.50 -14.35 -4.50
CA ASP A 232 -5.96 -14.51 -4.43
C ASP A 232 -6.66 -13.17 -4.12
N PHE A 233 -6.10 -12.38 -3.21
CA PHE A 233 -6.64 -11.08 -2.84
C PHE A 233 -6.52 -10.06 -3.97
N VAL A 234 -5.38 -10.04 -4.66
CA VAL A 234 -5.10 -9.19 -5.82
C VAL A 234 -6.05 -9.52 -6.96
N ASP A 235 -6.25 -10.81 -7.25
CA ASP A 235 -7.14 -11.28 -8.31
C ASP A 235 -8.60 -10.99 -8.00
N THR A 236 -9.03 -11.22 -6.75
CA THR A 236 -10.39 -10.90 -6.29
C THR A 236 -10.68 -9.40 -6.40
N TYR A 237 -9.71 -8.56 -6.04
CA TYR A 237 -9.87 -7.10 -5.95
C TYR A 237 -9.00 -6.35 -6.96
N TYR A 238 -8.94 -6.87 -8.19
CA TYR A 238 -8.05 -6.42 -9.28
C TYR A 238 -8.22 -4.95 -9.71
N LYS A 239 -9.29 -4.26 -9.30
CA LYS A 239 -9.48 -2.83 -9.64
C LYS A 239 -8.65 -1.89 -8.77
N ASN A 240 -8.09 -2.38 -7.66
CA ASN A 240 -7.27 -1.58 -6.75
C ASN A 240 -5.83 -1.46 -7.25
N THR A 241 -5.10 -0.50 -6.69
CA THR A 241 -3.67 -0.38 -6.93
C THR A 241 -2.90 -1.13 -5.85
N PHE A 242 -1.88 -1.87 -6.22
CA PHE A 242 -1.06 -2.67 -5.32
C PHE A 242 0.42 -2.35 -5.50
N VAL A 243 1.10 -2.05 -4.40
CA VAL A 243 2.56 -1.87 -4.39
C VAL A 243 3.15 -2.76 -3.31
N ALA A 244 3.98 -3.72 -3.69
CA ALA A 244 4.65 -4.62 -2.76
C ALA A 244 6.16 -4.32 -2.68
N SER A 245 6.80 -4.68 -1.57
CA SER A 245 8.25 -4.54 -1.39
C SER A 245 8.90 -5.86 -0.95
N CYS A 246 10.06 -6.19 -1.51
CA CYS A 246 10.81 -7.41 -1.16
C CYS A 246 12.33 -7.24 -1.34
N ARG A 247 13.12 -8.00 -0.57
CA ARG A 247 14.56 -8.19 -0.84
C ARG A 247 14.77 -9.10 -2.05
N ILE A 248 15.71 -8.71 -2.91
CA ILE A 248 16.13 -9.52 -4.07
C ILE A 248 16.56 -10.94 -3.64
N ALA A 249 17.27 -11.08 -2.52
CA ALA A 249 17.76 -12.39 -2.06
C ALA A 249 16.64 -13.30 -1.53
N ALA A 250 15.62 -12.75 -0.86
CA ALA A 250 14.49 -13.54 -0.38
C ALA A 250 13.55 -13.92 -1.51
N TYR A 251 13.35 -13.00 -2.47
CA TYR A 251 12.66 -13.27 -3.72
C TYR A 251 13.31 -14.43 -4.48
N ARG A 252 14.64 -14.54 -4.50
CA ARG A 252 15.36 -15.69 -5.10
C ARG A 252 15.11 -17.03 -4.40
N SER A 253 14.89 -17.04 -3.08
CA SER A 253 14.71 -18.28 -2.32
C SER A 253 13.28 -18.80 -2.33
N SER A 254 12.28 -17.93 -2.48
CA SER A 254 10.88 -18.34 -2.69
C SER A 254 10.63 -18.95 -4.06
N LEU A 255 11.57 -18.79 -5.01
CA LEU A 255 11.49 -19.28 -6.39
C LEU A 255 12.07 -20.68 -6.59
N LYS A 256 12.64 -21.32 -5.56
CA LYS A 256 13.11 -22.70 -5.72
C LYS A 256 11.91 -23.64 -5.68
N PRO A 257 11.64 -24.43 -6.73
CA PRO A 257 10.77 -25.59 -6.59
C PRO A 257 11.32 -26.47 -5.46
N ALA A 258 10.44 -27.11 -4.71
CA ALA A 258 10.86 -28.24 -3.88
C ALA A 258 11.56 -29.25 -4.80
N ASP A 259 12.86 -29.44 -4.60
CA ASP A 259 13.62 -30.49 -5.27
C ASP A 259 12.90 -31.83 -5.00
N PHE A 260 12.34 -32.45 -6.04
CA PHE A 260 11.93 -33.85 -6.09
C PHE A 260 12.86 -34.60 -7.05
#